data_AF-A0A9P9XB25-F1
#
_entry.id   AF-A0A9P9XB25-F1
#
_cell.length_a   1.000
_cell.length_b   1.000
_cell.length_c   1.000
_cell.angle_alpha   90.00
_cell.angle_beta   90.00
_cell.angle_gamma   90.00
#
_symmetry.space_group_name_H-M   'P 1'
#
loop_
_entity.id
_entity.type
_entity.pdbx_description
1 polymer ?
#
loop_
_entity_poly.entity_id
_entity_poly.type
_entity_poly.pdbx_seq_one_letter_code
_entity_poly.pdbx_strand_id
1 'polypeptide(L)'
;MTVDELLPNETFHEVNAYAQRHIDADLGILLAEIPILRDHVIRIPSLFKAPKVSSLSSLTETVMEGEYLLVSFSPAAINGVVLDNYYVSPKTWGPVVEGRDILEFAIREVYAKAGMEVGFVDDFMSHHHTFGEVHCGSNTFRETDAAWWE
;
A
#
# COMPACT_ATOMS: atom_id res chain seq x y z
N MET A 1 -2.41 -0.72 20.07
CA MET A 1 -1.82 -1.70 19.15
C MET A 1 -0.32 -1.57 19.22
N THR A 2 0.35 -2.55 19.82
CA THR A 2 1.81 -2.68 19.84
C THR A 2 2.24 -3.82 18.91
N VAL A 3 3.55 -3.95 18.69
CA VAL A 3 4.11 -5.09 17.95
C VAL A 3 3.83 -6.40 18.70
N ASP A 4 4.01 -6.43 20.02
CA ASP A 4 3.76 -7.61 20.86
C ASP A 4 2.29 -8.06 20.86
N GLU A 5 1.35 -7.13 20.65
CA GLU A 5 -0.07 -7.47 20.48
C GLU A 5 -0.38 -8.08 19.11
N LEU A 6 0.35 -7.67 18.06
CA LEU A 6 0.14 -8.15 16.69
C LEU A 6 0.84 -9.48 16.40
N LEU A 7 2.06 -9.68 16.91
CA LEU A 7 2.85 -10.87 16.63
C LEU A 7 2.17 -12.21 16.96
N PRO A 8 1.42 -12.38 18.07
CA PRO A 8 0.72 -13.62 18.36
C PRO A 8 -0.69 -13.68 17.73
N ASN A 9 -1.12 -12.68 16.97
CA ASN A 9 -2.48 -12.63 16.44
C ASN A 9 -2.63 -13.50 15.18
N GLU A 10 -3.19 -14.71 15.34
CA GLU A 10 -3.36 -15.69 14.25
C GLU A 10 -4.23 -15.15 13.11
N THR A 11 -5.33 -14.45 13.40
CA THR A 11 -6.20 -13.85 12.37
C THR A 11 -5.47 -12.80 11.56
N PHE A 12 -4.63 -11.98 12.19
CA PHE A 12 -3.80 -11.00 11.48
C PHE A 12 -2.83 -11.68 10.51
N HIS A 13 -2.17 -12.76 10.95
CA HIS A 13 -1.28 -13.54 10.08
C HIS A 13 -2.03 -14.21 8.94
N GLU A 14 -3.20 -14.80 9.21
CA GLU A 14 -4.05 -15.42 8.18
C GLU A 14 -4.43 -14.41 7.10
N VAL A 15 -4.91 -13.23 7.49
CA VAL A 15 -5.31 -12.16 6.58
C VAL A 15 -4.13 -11.66 5.75
N ASN A 16 -2.96 -11.44 6.36
CA ASN A 16 -1.79 -10.96 5.63
C ASN A 16 -1.18 -12.06 4.74
N ALA A 17 -1.25 -13.33 5.14
CA ALA A 17 -0.88 -14.45 4.27
C ALA A 17 -1.83 -14.57 3.07
N TYR A 18 -3.13 -14.34 3.28
CA TYR A 18 -4.09 -14.23 2.18
C TYR A 18 -3.72 -13.09 1.23
N ALA A 19 -3.52 -11.87 1.75
CA ALA A 19 -3.12 -10.72 0.94
C ALA A 19 -1.84 -11.00 0.13
N GLN A 20 -0.83 -11.59 0.77
CA GLN A 20 0.45 -11.90 0.13
C GLN A 20 0.29 -12.88 -1.04
N ARG A 21 -0.57 -13.91 -0.91
CA ARG A 21 -0.84 -14.85 -2.02
C ARG A 21 -1.42 -14.14 -3.24
N HIS A 22 -2.35 -13.22 -3.04
CA HIS A 22 -2.94 -12.44 -4.14
C HIS A 22 -1.93 -11.48 -4.76
N ILE A 23 -1.16 -10.75 -3.94
CA ILE A 23 -0.09 -9.86 -4.41
C ILE A 23 0.95 -10.62 -5.23
N ASP A 24 1.38 -11.81 -4.80
CA ASP A 24 2.36 -12.61 -5.55
C ASP A 24 1.76 -13.20 -6.84
N ALA A 25 0.47 -13.54 -6.86
CA ALA A 25 -0.23 -13.95 -8.07
C ALA A 25 -0.32 -12.81 -9.10
N ASP A 26 -0.73 -11.61 -8.66
CA ASP A 26 -0.79 -10.42 -9.51
C ASP A 26 0.59 -10.02 -10.02
N LEU A 27 1.63 -10.13 -9.18
CA LEU A 27 3.00 -9.92 -9.61
C LEU A 27 3.41 -10.93 -10.70
N GLY A 28 2.97 -12.19 -10.60
CA GLY A 28 3.19 -13.20 -11.62
C GLY A 28 2.59 -12.81 -12.97
N ILE A 29 1.36 -12.27 -12.96
CA ILE A 29 0.68 -11.76 -14.16
C ILE A 29 1.43 -10.56 -14.73
N LEU A 30 1.74 -9.56 -13.90
CA LEU A 30 2.46 -8.36 -14.36
C LEU A 30 3.79 -8.71 -15.02
N LEU A 31 4.59 -9.57 -14.40
CA LEU A 31 5.88 -10.00 -14.97
C LEU A 31 5.73 -10.77 -16.29
N ALA A 32 4.58 -11.38 -16.56
CA ALA A 32 4.29 -12.07 -17.82
C ALA A 32 3.79 -11.11 -18.92
N GLU A 33 3.07 -10.05 -18.54
CA GLU A 33 2.35 -9.17 -19.47
C GLU A 33 3.10 -7.88 -19.85
N ILE A 34 4.04 -7.42 -19.02
CA ILE A 34 4.81 -6.20 -19.28
C ILE A 34 6.32 -6.47 -19.23
N PRO A 35 7.14 -5.73 -20.02
CA PRO A 35 8.58 -5.99 -20.17
C PRO A 35 9.40 -5.50 -18.97
N ILE A 36 9.05 -5.94 -17.77
CA ILE A 36 9.76 -5.69 -16.53
C ILE A 36 10.36 -6.99 -16.00
N LEU A 37 11.58 -6.91 -15.47
CA LEU A 37 12.24 -8.03 -14.83
C LEU A 37 11.83 -8.09 -13.36
N ARG A 38 11.88 -9.30 -12.78
CA ARG A 38 11.65 -9.49 -11.34
C ARG A 38 12.57 -8.62 -10.49
N ASP A 39 13.81 -8.40 -10.94
CA ASP A 39 14.81 -7.57 -10.24
C ASP A 39 14.49 -6.07 -10.29
N HIS A 40 13.58 -5.63 -11.15
CA HIS A 40 13.10 -4.24 -11.17
C HIS A 40 12.01 -3.98 -10.13
N VAL A 41 11.54 -5.02 -9.41
CA VAL A 41 10.44 -4.91 -8.47
C VAL A 41 10.97 -4.62 -7.08
N ILE A 42 10.61 -3.46 -6.54
CA ILE A 42 10.85 -3.10 -5.14
C ILE A 42 9.63 -3.48 -4.29
N ARG A 43 9.86 -3.97 -3.07
CA ARG A 43 8.79 -4.38 -2.13
C ARG A 43 8.72 -3.42 -0.96
N ILE A 44 7.53 -2.89 -0.70
CA ILE A 44 7.27 -1.92 0.37
C ILE A 44 6.51 -2.63 1.50
N PRO A 45 6.82 -2.37 2.79
CA PRO A 45 6.04 -2.89 3.90
C PRO A 45 4.58 -2.42 3.82
N SER A 46 3.65 -3.38 3.79
CA SER A 46 2.21 -3.13 3.78
C SER A 46 1.52 -4.15 4.69
N LEU A 47 0.50 -3.71 5.41
CA LEU A 47 -0.28 -4.54 6.32
C LEU A 47 -1.76 -4.40 6.01
N PHE A 48 -2.51 -5.50 6.15
CA PHE A 48 -3.92 -5.57 5.80
C PHE A 48 -4.78 -6.04 6.98
N LYS A 49 -6.07 -5.71 6.92
CA LYS A 49 -7.12 -6.25 7.79
C LYS A 49 -8.38 -6.55 6.98
N ALA A 50 -9.15 -7.52 7.43
CA ALA A 50 -10.53 -7.68 7.01
C ALA A 50 -11.40 -6.69 7.81
N PRO A 51 -12.14 -5.76 7.17
CA PRO A 51 -13.05 -4.87 7.87
C PRO A 51 -14.25 -5.67 8.40
N LYS A 52 -14.90 -5.16 9.45
CA LYS A 52 -16.14 -5.77 9.93
C LYS A 52 -17.25 -5.56 8.90
N VAL A 53 -18.14 -6.54 8.74
CA VAL A 53 -19.21 -6.55 7.72
C VAL A 53 -20.06 -5.28 7.74
N SER A 54 -20.31 -4.71 8.92
CA SER A 54 -21.11 -3.48 9.06
C SER A 54 -20.43 -2.20 8.56
N SER A 55 -19.10 -2.18 8.44
CA SER A 55 -18.35 -0.98 8.03
C SER A 55 -18.35 -0.73 6.52
N LEU A 56 -18.63 -1.74 5.71
CA LEU A 56 -18.59 -1.70 4.25
C LEU A 56 -19.72 -2.55 3.65
N SER A 57 -20.91 -2.51 4.26
CA SER A 57 -21.99 -3.47 3.98
C SER A 57 -22.37 -3.59 2.49
N SER A 58 -22.31 -2.49 1.74
CA SER A 58 -22.56 -2.49 0.29
C SER A 58 -21.46 -3.14 -0.55
N LEU A 59 -20.23 -3.22 -0.04
CA LEU A 59 -19.11 -3.89 -0.70
C LEU A 59 -18.92 -5.33 -0.22
N THR A 60 -19.45 -5.68 0.95
CA THR A 60 -19.32 -7.04 1.48
C THR A 60 -20.25 -8.04 0.80
N GLU A 61 -21.34 -7.57 0.17
CA GLU A 61 -22.26 -8.42 -0.61
C GLU A 61 -21.61 -9.00 -1.88
N THR A 62 -20.48 -8.44 -2.34
CA THR A 62 -19.76 -8.93 -3.53
C THR A 62 -18.63 -9.91 -3.20
N VAL A 63 -18.36 -10.18 -1.92
CA VAL A 63 -17.29 -11.08 -1.49
C VAL A 63 -17.77 -12.51 -1.62
N MET A 64 -17.05 -13.32 -2.41
CA MET A 64 -17.36 -14.74 -2.58
C MET A 64 -17.13 -15.51 -1.28
N GLU A 65 -17.86 -16.63 -1.12
CA GLU A 65 -17.66 -17.52 0.02
C GLU A 65 -16.21 -18.01 0.09
N GLY A 66 -15.57 -17.85 1.24
CA GLY A 66 -14.17 -18.22 1.47
C GLY A 66 -13.14 -17.14 1.09
N GLU A 67 -13.57 -15.99 0.57
CA GLU A 67 -12.69 -14.87 0.22
C GLU A 67 -12.76 -13.74 1.26
N TYR A 68 -11.73 -12.89 1.29
CA TYR A 68 -11.68 -11.72 2.17
C TYR A 68 -11.76 -10.41 1.38
N LEU A 69 -12.65 -9.51 1.79
CA LEU A 69 -12.48 -8.09 1.48
C LEU A 69 -11.40 -7.53 2.42
N LEU A 70 -10.37 -6.90 1.85
CA LEU A 70 -9.27 -6.34 2.63
C LEU A 70 -9.21 -4.82 2.52
N VAL A 71 -8.82 -4.18 3.62
CA VAL A 71 -8.48 -2.76 3.67
C VAL A 71 -7.09 -2.61 4.31
N SER A 72 -6.48 -1.45 4.14
CA SER A 72 -5.19 -1.14 4.75
C SER A 72 -5.30 -1.17 6.28
N PHE A 73 -4.37 -1.87 6.94
CA PHE A 73 -4.31 -1.93 8.40
C PHE A 73 -3.84 -0.59 8.98
N SER A 74 -2.74 -0.09 8.41
CA SER A 74 -2.14 1.24 8.58
C SER A 74 -2.12 1.95 7.22
N PRO A 75 -1.97 3.29 7.16
CA PRO A 75 -1.87 4.01 5.89
C PRO A 75 -0.91 3.35 4.90
N ALA A 76 -1.43 3.01 3.72
CA ALA A 76 -0.73 2.19 2.74
C ALA A 76 0.21 3.03 1.88
N ALA A 77 1.50 2.97 2.20
CA ALA A 77 2.53 3.79 1.56
C ALA A 77 2.61 3.65 0.03
N ILE A 78 2.13 2.56 -0.56
CA ILE A 78 2.09 2.36 -2.02
C ILE A 78 1.06 3.26 -2.72
N ASN A 79 0.04 3.74 -2.00
CA ASN A 79 -1.10 4.50 -2.54
C ASN A 79 -0.86 6.02 -2.45
N GLY A 80 0.35 6.43 -2.82
CA GLY A 80 0.82 7.81 -2.92
C GLY A 80 0.93 8.31 -4.37
N VAL A 81 1.57 9.46 -4.55
CA VAL A 81 1.71 10.12 -5.87
C VAL A 81 3.17 10.34 -6.23
N VAL A 82 3.52 10.03 -7.48
CA VAL A 82 4.85 10.29 -8.06
C VAL A 82 4.88 11.66 -8.74
N LEU A 83 5.79 12.53 -8.29
CA LEU A 83 6.12 13.85 -8.85
C LEU A 83 7.61 13.85 -9.24
N ASP A 84 7.92 13.54 -10.49
CA ASP A 84 9.29 13.31 -10.97
C ASP A 84 10.04 12.27 -10.10
N ASN A 85 11.14 12.67 -9.46
CA ASN A 85 11.93 11.83 -8.55
C ASN A 85 11.47 11.93 -7.08
N TYR A 86 10.33 12.57 -6.81
CA TYR A 86 9.76 12.71 -5.47
C TYR A 86 8.47 11.91 -5.34
N TYR A 87 8.39 11.08 -4.30
CA TYR A 87 7.22 10.29 -3.96
C TYR A 87 6.50 10.87 -2.75
N VAL A 88 5.21 11.18 -2.91
CA VAL A 88 4.34 11.68 -1.84
C VAL A 88 3.56 10.50 -1.27
N SER A 89 4.08 9.93 -0.18
CA SER A 89 3.48 8.80 0.53
C SER A 89 2.48 9.27 1.60
N PRO A 90 1.42 8.49 1.88
CA PRO A 90 0.71 8.56 3.16
C PRO A 90 1.67 8.35 4.33
N LYS A 91 1.44 9.06 5.44
CA LYS A 91 2.18 8.87 6.70
C LYS A 91 1.75 7.56 7.36
N THR A 92 2.69 6.64 7.59
CA THR A 92 2.34 5.27 8.00
C THR A 92 1.88 5.11 9.44
N TRP A 93 2.24 6.03 10.34
CA TRP A 93 1.93 5.93 11.77
C TRP A 93 2.35 4.58 12.38
N GLY A 94 3.53 4.10 11.97
CA GLY A 94 4.12 2.84 12.40
C GLY A 94 4.75 2.90 13.79
N PRO A 95 5.28 1.76 14.29
CA PRO A 95 5.96 1.71 15.57
C PRO A 95 7.15 2.68 15.64
N VAL A 96 7.26 3.40 16.76
CA VAL A 96 8.36 4.35 16.99
C VAL A 96 9.45 3.68 17.81
N VAL A 97 10.65 3.53 17.23
CA VAL A 97 11.85 3.02 17.91
C VAL A 97 12.90 4.13 17.88
N GLU A 98 13.44 4.48 19.04
CA GLU A 98 14.43 5.56 19.18
C GLU A 98 13.97 6.90 18.54
N GLY A 99 12.68 7.22 18.66
CA GLY A 99 12.09 8.45 18.12
C GLY A 99 11.83 8.44 16.61
N ARG A 100 12.00 7.29 15.93
CA ARG A 100 11.77 7.13 14.50
C ARG A 100 10.65 6.13 14.21
N ASP A 101 9.72 6.49 13.32
CA ASP A 101 8.79 5.53 12.73
C ASP A 101 9.58 4.58 11.81
N ILE A 102 9.61 3.31 12.19
CA ILE A 102 10.44 2.30 11.51
C ILE A 102 9.88 1.88 10.14
N LEU A 103 8.57 2.03 9.91
CA LEU A 103 7.96 1.73 8.61
C LEU A 103 8.31 2.84 7.63
N GLU A 104 8.12 4.09 8.05
CA GLU A 104 8.57 5.29 7.34
C GLU A 104 10.05 5.21 6.93
N PHE A 105 10.91 4.73 7.84
CA PHE A 105 12.32 4.51 7.55
C PHE A 105 12.54 3.44 6.47
N ALA A 106 11.91 2.27 6.62
CA ALA A 106 12.02 1.19 5.65
C ALA A 106 11.49 1.60 4.26
N ILE A 107 10.43 2.40 4.21
CA ILE A 107 9.85 2.93 2.96
C ILE A 107 10.85 3.83 2.23
N ARG A 108 11.52 4.73 2.95
CA ARG A 108 12.58 5.58 2.37
C ARG A 108 13.70 4.73 1.77
N GLU A 109 14.17 3.73 2.49
CA GLU A 109 15.22 2.82 2.01
C GLU A 109 14.81 2.05 0.74
N VAL A 110 13.53 1.66 0.64
CA VAL A 110 13.01 0.96 -0.53
C VAL A 110 12.92 1.88 -1.76
N TYR A 111 12.35 3.07 -1.62
CA TYR A 111 12.23 4.03 -2.72
C TYR A 111 13.57 4.64 -3.14
N ALA A 112 14.54 4.76 -2.23
CA ALA A 112 15.89 5.19 -2.56
C ALA A 112 16.57 4.26 -3.58
N LYS A 113 16.22 2.95 -3.60
CA LYS A 113 16.72 2.01 -4.62
C LYS A 113 16.24 2.33 -6.03
N ALA A 114 15.11 3.03 -6.13
CA ALA A 114 14.57 3.55 -7.39
C ALA A 114 15.02 5.00 -7.67
N GLY A 115 15.94 5.55 -6.87
CA GLY A 115 16.40 6.94 -7.01
C GLY A 115 15.37 7.98 -6.60
N MET A 116 14.40 7.61 -5.76
CA MET A 116 13.32 8.51 -5.35
C MET A 116 13.51 9.03 -3.92
N GLU A 117 13.19 10.30 -3.72
CA GLU A 117 12.99 10.90 -2.39
C GLU A 117 11.54 10.71 -1.94
N VAL A 118 11.30 10.62 -0.62
CA VAL A 118 9.94 10.37 -0.09
C VAL A 118 9.54 11.44 0.93
N GLY A 119 8.41 12.09 0.65
CA GLY A 119 7.66 12.91 1.60
C GLY A 119 6.47 12.13 2.18
N PHE A 120 6.12 12.42 3.44
CA PHE A 120 5.01 11.77 4.13
C PHE A 120 3.93 12.80 4.46
N VAL A 121 2.72 12.54 3.99
CA VAL A 121 1.54 13.39 4.23
C VAL A 121 0.66 12.71 5.26
N ASP A 122 0.34 13.43 6.34
CA ASP A 122 -0.65 12.94 7.30
C ASP A 122 -2.06 13.10 6.72
N ASP A 123 -2.55 12.01 6.15
CA ASP A 123 -3.90 11.92 5.59
C ASP A 123 -4.83 11.08 6.48
N PHE A 124 -4.40 10.68 7.68
CA PHE A 124 -5.05 9.64 8.48
C PHE A 124 -6.55 9.92 8.69
N MET A 125 -6.87 11.12 9.19
CA MET A 125 -8.26 11.51 9.46
C MET A 125 -9.02 11.95 8.20
N SER A 126 -8.30 12.32 7.14
CA SER A 126 -8.90 12.84 5.91
C SER A 126 -9.29 11.76 4.91
N HIS A 127 -8.49 10.69 4.79
CA HIS A 127 -8.63 9.66 3.75
C HIS A 127 -8.52 8.24 4.32
N HIS A 128 -7.49 7.94 5.13
CA HIS A 128 -7.26 6.58 5.65
C HIS A 128 -8.42 6.05 6.50
N HIS A 129 -8.96 6.88 7.40
CA HIS A 129 -10.09 6.49 8.24
C HIS A 129 -11.33 6.06 7.42
N THR A 130 -11.45 6.54 6.17
CA THR A 130 -12.51 6.17 5.22
C THR A 130 -12.01 5.23 4.11
N PHE A 131 -10.97 4.46 4.38
CA PHE A 131 -10.42 3.41 3.49
C PHE A 131 -9.77 3.93 2.19
N GLY A 132 -9.34 5.20 2.16
CA GLY A 132 -8.56 5.78 1.06
C GLY A 132 -7.14 6.16 1.52
N GLU A 133 -6.35 6.73 0.62
CA GLU A 133 -5.02 7.29 0.95
C GLU A 133 -4.75 8.50 0.02
N VAL A 134 -3.57 9.13 0.10
CA VAL A 134 -3.14 10.27 -0.72
C VAL A 134 -3.59 10.18 -2.19
N HIS A 135 -3.33 9.07 -2.88
CA HIS A 135 -3.72 8.91 -4.29
C HIS A 135 -5.23 8.82 -4.51
N CYS A 136 -6.02 8.36 -3.54
CA CYS A 136 -7.48 8.39 -3.61
C CYS A 136 -8.05 9.82 -3.57
N GLY A 137 -7.35 10.74 -2.91
CA GLY A 137 -7.73 12.15 -2.77
C GLY A 137 -7.09 13.10 -3.77
N SER A 138 -6.27 12.58 -4.70
CA SER A 138 -5.47 13.40 -5.60
C SER A 138 -5.41 12.84 -7.01
N ASN A 139 -4.94 13.65 -7.94
CA ASN A 139 -4.65 13.25 -9.30
C ASN A 139 -3.55 14.17 -9.87
N THR A 140 -2.87 13.74 -10.92
CA THR A 140 -1.79 14.50 -11.56
C THR A 140 -2.02 14.59 -13.07
N PHE A 141 -1.97 15.81 -13.61
CA PHE A 141 -1.73 15.99 -15.05
C PHE A 141 -0.24 15.76 -15.32
N ARG A 142 0.06 15.01 -16.38
CA ARG A 142 1.43 14.70 -16.82
C ARG A 142 1.59 15.19 -18.25
N GLU A 143 2.81 15.55 -18.61
CA GLU A 143 3.13 15.90 -20.00
C GLU A 143 2.93 14.66 -20.90
N THR A 144 2.33 14.88 -22.07
CA THR A 144 2.03 13.83 -23.06
C THR A 144 2.43 14.32 -24.45
N ASP A 145 3.72 14.54 -24.64
CA ASP A 145 4.32 15.08 -25.85
C ASP A 145 4.55 14.03 -26.95
N ALA A 146 4.42 12.74 -26.63
CA ALA A 146 4.51 11.66 -27.60
C ALA A 146 3.26 11.59 -28.50
N ALA A 147 3.47 11.59 -29.83
CA ALA A 147 2.42 11.35 -30.81
C ALA A 147 2.04 9.87 -30.83
N TRP A 148 0.77 9.53 -30.55
CA TRP A 148 0.34 8.13 -30.47
C TRP A 148 0.27 7.42 -31.82
N TRP A 149 0.26 8.17 -32.93
CA TRP A 149 0.16 7.66 -34.31
C TRP A 149 1.51 7.47 -35.00
N GLU A 150 2.60 7.92 -34.38
CA GLU A 150 3.97 7.66 -34.84
C GLU A 150 4.45 6.30 -34.31
#